data_AF-O75079-F1
#
_entry.id   AF-O75079-F1
#
_cell.length_a   1.000
_cell.length_b   1.000
_cell.length_c   1.000
_cell.angle_alpha   90.00
_cell.angle_beta   90.00
_cell.angle_gamma   90.00
#
_symmetry.space_group_name_H-M   'P 1'
#
loop_
_entity.id
_entity.type
_entity.pdbx_description
1 polymer ?
#
loop_
_entity_poly.entity_id
_entity_poly.type
_entity_poly.pdbx_seq_one_letter_code
_entity_poly.pdbx_strand_id
1 'polypeptide(L)'
;PPDCLLCQPQTFGCHPLVGCEECNCSGPGIQELTDPTCDTDSGQCKCRPNVTGRRCDTCSPGFHGYPRCRPCDCHEAGTAPGVCDPLTGQCYCK
;
A
#
# COMPACT_ATOMS: atom_id res chain seq x y z
N PRO A 1 31.41 -6.54 -15.62
CA PRO A 1 30.62 -6.14 -14.42
C PRO A 1 29.40 -7.06 -14.30
N PRO A 2 29.06 -7.61 -13.13
CA PRO A 2 27.86 -8.43 -13.03
C PRO A 2 26.65 -7.50 -13.19
N ASP A 3 26.02 -7.56 -14.37
CA ASP A 3 24.76 -6.90 -14.60
C ASP A 3 23.73 -7.43 -13.60
N CYS A 4 23.06 -6.52 -12.88
CA CYS A 4 21.86 -6.86 -12.14
C CYS A 4 20.80 -7.21 -13.19
N LEU A 5 20.71 -8.49 -13.55
CA LEU A 5 19.74 -9.02 -14.52
C LEU A 5 18.47 -9.51 -13.81
N LEU A 6 18.58 -9.91 -12.54
CA LEU A 6 17.46 -10.33 -11.71
C LEU A 6 17.63 -9.82 -10.28
N CYS A 7 16.53 -9.29 -9.76
CA CYS A 7 16.37 -8.94 -8.35
C CYS A 7 16.15 -10.20 -7.50
N GLN A 8 16.65 -10.19 -6.25
CA GLN A 8 16.35 -11.25 -5.28
C GLN A 8 14.84 -11.29 -4.98
N PRO A 9 14.30 -12.42 -4.46
CA PRO A 9 12.92 -12.46 -4.00
C PRO A 9 12.66 -11.32 -3.01
N GLN A 10 11.47 -10.71 -3.09
CA GLN A 10 11.09 -9.54 -2.27
C GLN A 10 11.85 -8.24 -2.60
N THR A 11 12.44 -8.12 -3.80
CA THR A 11 13.04 -6.87 -4.29
C THR A 11 12.56 -6.52 -5.70
N PHE A 12 12.61 -5.23 -6.06
CA PHE A 12 12.09 -4.67 -7.32
C PHE A 12 13.01 -3.56 -7.85
N GLY A 13 12.74 -3.07 -9.06
CA GLY A 13 13.44 -1.91 -9.62
C GLY A 13 14.88 -2.21 -10.00
N CYS A 14 15.08 -3.23 -10.84
CA CYS A 14 16.41 -3.69 -11.25
C CYS A 14 17.19 -2.59 -12.00
N HIS A 15 18.12 -1.91 -11.32
CA HIS A 15 18.90 -0.82 -11.90
C HIS A 15 20.40 -1.16 -11.93
N PRO A 16 21.08 -1.07 -13.09
CA PRO A 16 22.46 -1.56 -13.26
C PRO A 16 23.52 -0.82 -12.43
N LEU A 17 23.22 0.39 -11.93
CA LEU A 17 24.12 1.17 -11.06
C LEU A 17 23.70 1.21 -9.59
N VAL A 18 22.43 0.96 -9.30
CA VAL A 18 21.85 1.14 -7.94
C VAL A 18 21.54 -0.20 -7.29
N GLY A 19 21.20 -1.23 -8.07
CA GLY A 19 20.75 -2.53 -7.58
C GLY A 19 19.22 -2.62 -7.57
N CYS A 20 18.68 -3.40 -6.64
CA CYS A 20 17.25 -3.58 -6.45
C CYS A 20 16.82 -3.00 -5.10
N GLU A 21 15.60 -2.48 -5.03
CA GLU A 21 14.97 -1.99 -3.79
C GLU A 21 14.11 -3.07 -3.12
N GLU A 22 13.97 -3.00 -1.81
CA GLU A 22 13.14 -3.95 -1.06
C GLU A 22 11.63 -3.63 -1.18
N CYS A 23 10.84 -4.68 -1.45
CA CYS A 23 9.39 -4.61 -1.47
C CYS A 23 8.83 -4.05 -0.15
N ASN A 24 9.34 -4.58 0.97
CA ASN A 24 8.98 -4.15 2.33
C ASN A 24 7.45 -4.16 2.58
N CYS A 25 6.75 -5.14 2.01
CA CYS A 25 5.30 -5.28 2.12
C CYS A 25 4.86 -5.42 3.58
N SER A 26 3.80 -4.73 3.97
CA SER A 26 3.25 -4.78 5.31
C SER A 26 2.43 -6.05 5.50
N GLY A 27 2.92 -6.95 6.36
CA GLY A 27 2.26 -8.22 6.70
C GLY A 27 0.75 -8.11 6.97
N PRO A 28 0.26 -7.17 7.81
CA PRO A 28 -1.18 -7.05 8.05
C PRO A 28 -1.99 -6.53 6.85
N GLY A 29 -1.34 -5.88 5.88
CA GLY A 29 -2.00 -5.27 4.73
C GLY A 29 -1.94 -6.08 3.44
N ILE A 30 -1.13 -7.14 3.35
CA ILE A 30 -1.06 -8.03 2.18
C ILE A 30 -2.06 -9.16 2.24
N GLN A 31 -2.60 -9.55 1.09
CA GLN A 31 -3.65 -10.58 1.01
C GLN A 31 -3.12 -11.96 1.40
N GLU A 32 -1.93 -12.30 0.90
CA GLU A 32 -1.23 -13.56 1.12
C GLU A 32 -0.04 -13.31 2.06
N LEU A 33 -0.14 -13.75 3.32
CA LEU A 33 0.99 -13.63 4.28
C LEU A 33 2.17 -14.54 3.90
N THR A 34 1.88 -15.58 3.13
CA THR A 34 2.81 -16.61 2.67
C THR A 34 3.68 -16.18 1.49
N ASP A 35 3.31 -15.11 0.79
CA ASP A 35 4.06 -14.63 -0.38
C ASP A 35 4.12 -13.09 -0.39
N PRO A 36 5.03 -12.47 0.39
CA PRO A 36 5.25 -11.03 0.40
C PRO A 36 6.06 -10.58 -0.83
N THR A 37 5.73 -11.12 -2.01
CA THR A 37 6.29 -10.66 -3.27
C THR A 37 5.62 -9.36 -3.69
N CYS A 38 6.39 -8.50 -4.33
CA CYS A 38 5.87 -7.32 -4.99
C CYS A 38 6.21 -7.38 -6.47
N ASP A 39 5.52 -6.55 -7.24
CA ASP A 39 5.80 -6.37 -8.66
C ASP A 39 7.26 -5.96 -8.87
N THR A 40 7.97 -6.63 -9.77
CA THR A 40 9.42 -6.44 -9.95
C THR A 40 9.78 -5.11 -10.61
N ASP A 41 8.82 -4.45 -11.25
CA ASP A 41 9.03 -3.18 -11.96
C ASP A 41 8.64 -2.00 -11.05
N SER A 42 7.43 -2.04 -10.49
CA SER A 42 6.84 -0.97 -9.68
C SER A 42 7.05 -1.12 -8.17
N GLY A 43 7.39 -2.32 -7.70
CA GLY A 43 7.49 -2.61 -6.27
C GLY A 43 6.16 -2.72 -5.54
N GLN A 44 5.04 -2.80 -6.28
CA GLN A 44 3.69 -2.84 -5.71
C GLN A 44 3.39 -4.21 -5.09
N CYS A 45 3.12 -4.22 -3.80
CA CYS A 45 2.70 -5.40 -3.06
C CYS A 45 1.22 -5.73 -3.34
N LYS A 46 0.85 -7.01 -3.19
CA LYS A 46 -0.55 -7.46 -3.32
C LYS A 46 -1.36 -7.13 -2.06
N CYS A 47 -1.98 -5.95 -2.07
CA CYS A 47 -2.75 -5.47 -0.93
C CYS A 47 -4.08 -6.19 -0.76
N ARG A 48 -4.53 -6.29 0.50
CA ARG A 48 -5.88 -6.70 0.86
C ARG A 48 -6.92 -5.70 0.32
N PRO A 49 -8.18 -6.12 0.20
CA PRO A 49 -9.27 -5.19 -0.04
C PRO A 49 -9.24 -4.05 0.99
N ASN A 50 -9.49 -2.84 0.53
CA ASN A 50 -9.52 -1.61 1.35
C ASN A 50 -8.14 -1.14 1.87
N VAL A 51 -7.04 -1.75 1.43
CA VAL A 51 -5.67 -1.34 1.71
C VAL A 51 -5.00 -0.90 0.40
N THR A 52 -4.18 0.14 0.47
CA THR A 52 -3.46 0.73 -0.64
C THR A 52 -2.02 1.12 -0.24
N GLY A 53 -1.30 1.73 -1.17
CA GLY A 53 0.11 2.07 -1.05
C GLY A 53 1.00 0.96 -1.58
N ARG A 54 2.24 1.32 -1.97
CA ARG A 54 3.23 0.37 -2.51
C ARG A 54 3.43 -0.82 -1.58
N ARG A 55 3.45 -0.54 -0.27
CA ARG A 55 3.72 -1.50 0.81
C ARG A 55 2.45 -2.04 1.47
N CYS A 56 1.26 -1.66 1.02
CA CYS A 56 0.01 -2.03 1.68
C CYS A 56 -0.05 -1.63 3.17
N ASP A 57 0.46 -0.44 3.47
CA ASP A 57 0.56 0.16 4.80
C ASP A 57 -0.47 1.25 5.05
N THR A 58 -1.31 1.55 4.06
CA THR A 58 -2.28 2.64 4.08
C THR A 58 -3.67 2.13 3.75
N CYS A 59 -4.73 2.71 4.31
CA CYS A 59 -6.09 2.35 3.90
C CYS A 59 -6.46 3.02 2.57
N SER A 60 -7.25 2.34 1.74
CA SER A 60 -7.79 2.91 0.51
C SER A 60 -8.61 4.17 0.79
N PRO A 61 -8.73 5.10 -0.17
CA PRO A 61 -9.60 6.26 -0.03
C PRO A 61 -11.01 5.83 0.38
N GLY A 62 -11.56 6.50 1.39
CA GLY A 62 -12.83 6.12 2.00
C GLY A 62 -12.72 5.11 3.14
N PHE A 63 -11.51 4.74 3.55
CA PHE A 63 -11.26 3.89 4.72
C PHE A 63 -10.18 4.47 5.64
N HIS A 64 -10.26 4.15 6.93
CA HIS A 64 -9.33 4.61 7.96
C HIS A 64 -9.03 3.53 9.02
N GLY A 65 -7.99 3.74 9.82
CA GLY A 65 -7.69 2.88 10.97
C GLY A 65 -6.87 1.64 10.65
N TYR A 66 -5.84 1.78 9.82
CA TYR A 66 -4.87 0.71 9.54
C TYR A 66 -4.34 0.07 10.85
N PRO A 67 -4.23 -1.27 10.96
CA PRO A 67 -4.36 -2.29 9.91
C PRO A 67 -5.79 -2.80 9.63
N ARG A 68 -6.79 -2.38 10.41
CA ARG A 68 -8.20 -2.73 10.19
C ARG A 68 -8.92 -1.57 9.53
N CYS A 69 -8.72 -1.42 8.23
CA CYS A 69 -9.36 -0.39 7.43
C CYS A 69 -10.89 -0.47 7.52
N ARG A 70 -11.50 0.52 8.16
CA ARG A 70 -12.95 0.69 8.31
C ARG A 70 -13.44 1.81 7.39
N PRO A 71 -14.63 1.67 6.78
CA PRO A 71 -15.18 2.72 5.94
C PRO A 71 -15.36 4.01 6.74
N CYS A 72 -15.10 5.14 6.09
CA CYS A 72 -15.40 6.46 6.63
C CYS A 72 -16.92 6.63 6.70
N ASP A 73 -17.45 6.93 7.88
CA ASP A 73 -18.88 7.23 8.07
C ASP A 73 -19.08 8.75 8.09
N CYS A 74 -18.82 9.37 6.93
CA CYS A 74 -18.88 10.81 6.76
C CYS A 74 -20.24 11.24 6.23
N HIS A 75 -20.79 12.30 6.82
CA HIS A 75 -22.10 12.79 6.40
C HIS A 75 -21.99 13.52 5.06
N GLU A 76 -22.64 13.00 4.02
CA GLU A 76 -22.55 13.51 2.63
C GLU A 76 -22.93 15.00 2.51
N ALA A 77 -23.83 15.48 3.37
CA ALA A 77 -24.25 16.88 3.37
C ALA A 77 -23.15 17.86 3.82
N GLY A 78 -22.18 17.40 4.62
CA GLY A 78 -21.16 18.25 5.23
C GLY A 78 -19.72 17.96 4.81
N THR A 79 -19.48 16.92 4.01
CA THR A 79 -18.13 16.42 3.72
C THR A 79 -17.95 16.09 2.23
N ALA A 80 -16.69 15.97 1.79
CA ALA A 80 -16.40 15.38 0.49
C ALA A 80 -16.70 13.87 0.53
N PRO A 81 -17.44 13.32 -0.46
CA PRO A 81 -17.82 11.91 -0.45
C PRO A 81 -16.57 11.02 -0.42
N GLY A 82 -16.52 10.10 0.55
CA GLY A 82 -15.45 9.11 0.66
C GLY A 82 -14.06 9.66 1.00
N VAL A 83 -13.94 10.90 1.50
CA VAL A 83 -12.65 11.45 1.94
C VAL A 83 -12.67 11.71 3.45
N CYS A 84 -12.04 10.80 4.20
CA CYS A 84 -11.69 11.02 5.59
C CYS A 84 -10.18 10.82 5.79
N ASP A 85 -9.67 11.36 6.89
CA ASP A 85 -8.30 11.19 7.32
C ASP A 85 -8.03 9.70 7.57
N PRO A 86 -7.00 9.11 6.91
CA PRO A 86 -6.77 7.66 6.94
C PRO A 86 -6.31 7.14 8.31
N LEU A 87 -5.84 8.03 9.19
CA LEU A 87 -5.35 7.66 10.52
C LEU A 87 -6.44 7.82 11.59
N THR A 88 -7.13 8.95 11.57
CA THR A 88 -8.11 9.34 12.59
C THR A 88 -9.55 9.04 12.19
N GLY A 89 -9.83 8.86 10.89
CA GLY A 89 -11.19 8.76 10.35
C GLY A 89 -11.92 10.10 10.28
N GLN A 90 -11.24 11.21 10.55
CA GLN A 90 -11.86 12.53 10.57
C GLN A 90 -12.23 12.97 9.16
N CYS A 91 -13.51 13.27 8.95
CA CYS A 91 -13.99 13.73 7.67
C CYS A 91 -13.57 15.17 7.40
N TYR A 92 -13.18 15.46 6.17
CA TYR A 92 -12.90 16.84 5.77
C TYR A 92 -14.23 17.56 5.47
N CYS A 93 -14.56 18.54 6.30
CA CYS A 93 -15.76 19.35 6.15
C CYS A 93 -15.65 20.31 4.96
N LYS A 94 -16.78 20.59 4.32
CA LYS A 94 -16.91 21.62 3.28
C LYS A 94 -17.26 22.99 3.86
#